data_AF-A0A927GPY4-F1
#
_entry.id   AF-A0A927GPY4-F1
#
_cell.length_a   1.000
_cell.length_b   1.000
_cell.length_c   1.000
_cell.angle_alpha   90.00
_cell.angle_beta   90.00
_cell.angle_gamma   90.00
#
_symmetry.space_group_name_H-M   'P 1'
#
loop_
_entity.id
_entity.type
_entity.pdbx_description
1 polymer ?
#
loop_
_entity_poly.entity_id
_entity_poly.type
_entity_poly.pdbx_seq_one_letter_code
_entity_poly.pdbx_strand_id
1 'polypeptide(L)'
;MTGRPFRTALVGFGWINAQVWLPRLLAHRNFEVVGVYDPALTARSGAPTGPGAGGAGPSDGAAGLPPDLIADRLEDLLARDLDLAVVGTPNHLHEQTAGAVLDAGSPL
;
A
#
# COMPACT_ATOMS: atom_id res chain seq x y z
N MET A 1 3.07 -12.29 -24.12
CA MET A 1 2.44 -13.21 -23.15
C MET A 1 1.26 -12.49 -22.54
N THR A 2 0.02 -12.92 -22.82
CA THR A 2 -1.19 -12.33 -22.24
C THR A 2 -1.62 -13.14 -21.02
N GLY A 3 -0.93 -12.94 -19.90
CA GLY A 3 -1.37 -13.42 -18.58
C GLY A 3 -2.31 -12.40 -17.91
N ARG A 4 -2.95 -12.79 -16.81
CA ARG A 4 -3.68 -11.84 -15.96
C ARG A 4 -2.73 -10.71 -15.49
N PRO A 5 -3.22 -9.47 -15.27
CA PRO A 5 -2.42 -8.42 -14.64
C PRO A 5 -1.89 -8.87 -13.28
N PHE A 6 -0.71 -8.38 -12.91
CA PHE A 6 -0.14 -8.51 -11.57
C PHE A 6 -0.96 -7.70 -10.58
N ARG A 7 -1.50 -8.37 -9.57
CA ARG A 7 -2.28 -7.79 -8.49
C ARG A 7 -1.32 -7.15 -7.49
N THR A 8 -1.26 -5.83 -7.50
CA THR A 8 -0.25 -5.04 -6.77
C THR A 8 -0.87 -4.27 -5.61
N ALA A 9 -0.24 -4.37 -4.44
CA ALA A 9 -0.57 -3.58 -3.27
C ALA A 9 0.45 -2.44 -3.04
N LEU A 10 0.01 -1.33 -2.45
CA LEU A 10 0.89 -0.25 -1.99
C LEU A 10 0.90 -0.20 -0.46
N VAL A 11 2.07 -0.34 0.15
CA VAL A 11 2.25 -0.27 1.62
C VAL A 11 2.99 1.01 1.98
N GLY A 12 2.35 1.86 2.77
CA GLY A 12 2.70 3.27 2.93
C GLY A 12 2.18 4.09 1.74
N PHE A 13 1.53 5.22 2.00
CA PHE A 13 0.88 6.05 0.98
C PHE A 13 1.29 7.52 1.13
N GLY A 14 2.58 7.74 1.39
CA GLY A 14 3.23 9.03 1.26
C GLY A 14 3.44 9.43 -0.20
N TRP A 15 4.20 10.52 -0.41
CA TRP A 15 4.40 11.13 -1.73
C TRP A 15 4.88 10.15 -2.82
N ILE A 16 5.75 9.20 -2.47
CA ILE A 16 6.32 8.27 -3.46
C ILE A 16 5.25 7.32 -4.00
N ASN A 17 4.44 6.73 -3.14
CA ASN A 17 3.38 5.82 -3.60
C ASN A 17 2.24 6.59 -4.25
N ALA A 18 1.86 7.75 -3.71
CA ALA A 18 0.76 8.55 -4.26
C ALA A 18 1.10 9.23 -5.60
N GLN A 19 2.30 9.80 -5.76
CA GLN A 19 2.65 10.63 -6.91
C GLN A 19 3.54 9.90 -7.93
N VAL A 20 4.25 8.85 -7.53
CA VAL A 20 5.19 8.14 -8.40
C VAL A 20 4.67 6.77 -8.79
N TRP A 21 4.41 5.89 -7.82
CA TRP A 21 4.04 4.50 -8.13
C TRP A 21 2.60 4.35 -8.60
N LEU A 22 1.62 4.92 -7.88
CA LEU A 22 0.21 4.78 -8.24
C LEU A 22 -0.07 5.22 -9.69
N PRO A 23 0.35 6.41 -10.17
CA PRO A 23 0.09 6.80 -11.55
C PRO A 23 0.76 5.88 -12.59
N ARG A 24 1.96 5.37 -12.29
CA ARG A 24 2.68 4.45 -13.19
C ARG A 24 2.02 3.08 -13.26
N LEU A 25 1.56 2.55 -12.12
CA LEU A 25 0.86 1.26 -12.06
C LEU A 25 -0.49 1.33 -12.78
N LEU A 26 -1.27 2.40 -12.54
CA LEU A 26 -2.56 2.60 -13.22
C LEU A 26 -2.43 2.78 -14.74
N ALA A 27 -1.33 3.37 -15.21
CA ALA A 27 -1.07 3.55 -16.64
C ALA A 27 -0.62 2.25 -17.35
N HIS A 28 -0.25 1.20 -16.61
CA HIS A 28 0.38 0.03 -17.18
C HIS A 28 -0.53 -1.21 -17.11
N ARG A 29 -1.03 -1.66 -18.27
CA ARG A 29 -2.01 -2.76 -18.41
C ARG A 29 -1.67 -4.11 -17.77
N ASN A 30 -0.40 -4.36 -17.45
CA ASN A 30 0.02 -5.60 -16.78
C ASN A 30 -0.05 -5.50 -15.25
N PHE A 31 -0.50 -4.37 -14.69
CA PHE A 31 -0.67 -4.21 -13.25
C PHE A 31 -2.12 -3.83 -12.95
N GLU A 32 -2.60 -4.31 -11.82
CA GLU A 32 -3.88 -3.96 -11.22
C GLU A 32 -3.57 -3.53 -9.78
N VAL A 33 -3.91 -2.32 -9.39
CA VAL A 33 -3.78 -1.91 -7.98
C VAL A 33 -4.98 -2.46 -7.23
N VAL A 34 -4.74 -3.37 -6.30
CA VAL A 34 -5.81 -4.11 -5.60
C VAL A 34 -5.95 -3.70 -4.15
N GLY A 35 -5.07 -2.84 -3.64
CA GLY A 35 -5.19 -2.31 -2.30
C GLY A 35 -4.07 -1.35 -1.92
N VAL A 36 -4.36 -0.52 -0.92
CA VAL A 36 -3.44 0.45 -0.31
C VAL A 36 -3.59 0.35 1.19
N TYR A 37 -2.47 0.35 1.92
CA TYR A 37 -2.46 0.49 3.37
C TYR A 37 -1.53 1.63 3.76
N ASP A 38 -2.02 2.54 4.60
CA ASP A 38 -1.19 3.52 5.28
C ASP A 38 -1.87 3.93 6.60
N PRO A 39 -1.14 3.91 7.74
CA PRO A 39 -1.70 4.25 9.04
C PRO A 39 -2.38 5.63 9.10
N ALA A 40 -1.90 6.63 8.35
CA ALA A 40 -2.47 7.97 8.31
C ALA A 40 -3.75 8.04 7.45
N LEU A 41 -3.96 7.08 6.54
CA LEU A 41 -5.24 6.92 5.85
C LEU A 41 -6.27 6.29 6.79
N THR A 42 -5.90 5.23 7.49
CA THR A 42 -6.80 4.53 8.42
C THR A 42 -7.20 5.39 9.62
N ALA A 43 -6.29 6.23 10.14
CA ALA A 43 -6.60 7.15 11.23
C ALA A 43 -7.70 8.17 10.86
N ARG A 44 -7.91 8.44 9.56
CA ARG A 44 -9.00 9.29 9.06
C ARG A 44 -10.32 8.52 8.86
N SER A 45 -10.26 7.19 8.81
CA SER A 45 -11.42 6.29 8.67
C SER A 45 -11.95 5.76 10.01
N GLY A 46 -11.24 5.97 11.13
CA GLY A 46 -11.74 5.74 12.49
C GLY A 46 -11.21 4.52 13.26
N ALA A 47 -10.12 3.86 12.84
CA ALA A 47 -9.53 2.74 13.59
C ALA A 47 -8.39 3.17 14.55
N PRO A 48 -8.14 2.44 15.66
CA PRO A 48 -7.05 2.75 16.59
C PRO A 48 -5.68 2.44 15.96
N THR A 49 -4.72 3.36 16.11
CA THR A 49 -3.35 3.22 15.60
C THR A 49 -2.49 2.30 16.48
N GLY A 50 -1.84 1.32 15.87
CA GLY A 50 -0.75 0.56 16.49
C GLY A 50 0.58 1.37 16.48
N PRO A 51 1.57 0.99 17.31
CA PRO A 51 2.85 1.69 17.38
C PRO A 51 3.63 1.51 16.07
N GLY A 52 3.79 2.61 15.32
CA GLY A 52 4.40 2.61 13.98
C GLY A 52 3.93 3.75 13.05
N ALA A 53 3.06 4.64 13.52
CA ALA A 53 2.56 5.80 12.78
C ALA A 53 3.65 6.89 12.54
N GLY A 54 4.69 6.56 11.79
CA GLY A 54 5.65 7.50 11.22
C GLY A 54 5.08 8.14 9.96
N GLY A 55 4.08 9.00 10.10
CA GLY A 55 3.49 9.73 8.97
C GLY A 55 4.41 10.83 8.47
N ALA A 56 5.02 10.64 7.30
CA ALA A 56 5.69 11.71 6.58
C ALA A 56 4.65 12.64 5.93
N GLY A 57 4.16 13.62 6.70
CA GLY A 57 3.32 14.73 6.21
C GLY A 57 1.91 14.36 5.74
N PRO A 58 1.04 15.36 5.49
CA PRO A 58 -0.31 15.13 5.02
C PRO A 58 -0.28 14.51 3.61
N SER A 59 -0.89 13.34 3.46
CA SER A 59 -1.08 12.69 2.18
C SER A 59 -2.23 13.36 1.41
N ASP A 60 -1.97 14.48 0.74
CA ASP A 60 -2.93 15.09 -0.20
C ASP A 60 -3.28 14.14 -1.37
N GLY A 61 -2.45 13.11 -1.59
CA GLY A 61 -2.61 12.16 -2.69
C GLY A 61 -3.67 11.07 -2.50
N ALA A 62 -4.27 10.95 -1.32
CA ALA A 62 -5.37 9.98 -1.11
C ALA A 62 -6.73 10.49 -1.60
N ALA A 63 -6.83 11.79 -1.91
CA ALA A 63 -8.03 12.36 -2.49
C ALA A 63 -8.32 11.66 -3.83
N GLY A 64 -9.41 10.90 -3.89
CA GLY A 64 -9.85 10.18 -5.10
C GLY A 64 -9.55 8.68 -5.12
N LEU A 65 -8.90 8.10 -4.10
CA LEU A 65 -8.86 6.65 -3.97
C LEU A 65 -10.26 6.09 -3.61
N PRO A 66 -10.73 5.01 -4.28
CA PRO A 66 -11.93 4.30 -3.87
C PRO A 66 -11.78 3.79 -2.43
N PRO A 67 -12.77 3.99 -1.54
CA PRO A 67 -12.66 3.57 -0.13
C PRO A 67 -12.38 2.07 0.06
N ASP A 68 -12.89 1.21 -0.82
CA ASP A 68 -12.69 -0.25 -0.82
C ASP A 68 -11.25 -0.67 -1.16
N LEU A 69 -10.50 0.22 -1.82
CA LEU A 69 -9.09 0.02 -2.07
C LEU A 69 -8.25 0.24 -0.81
N ILE A 70 -8.73 1.00 0.16
CA ILE A 70 -8.00 1.33 1.39
C ILE A 70 -8.25 0.23 2.42
N ALA A 71 -7.19 -0.47 2.81
CA ALA A 71 -7.25 -1.45 3.88
C ALA A 71 -7.06 -0.76 5.24
N ASP A 72 -7.88 -1.14 6.22
CA ASP A 72 -7.79 -0.59 7.57
C ASP A 72 -6.52 -1.07 8.28
N ARG A 73 -6.17 -2.35 8.08
CA ARG A 73 -4.98 -2.97 8.65
C ARG A 73 -4.06 -3.52 7.57
N LEU A 74 -2.77 -3.61 7.89
CA LEU A 74 -1.80 -4.21 6.98
C LEU A 74 -2.15 -5.68 6.70
N GLU A 75 -2.60 -6.41 7.71
CA GLU A 75 -2.95 -7.83 7.55
C GLU A 75 -4.15 -8.01 6.61
N ASP A 76 -5.12 -7.10 6.62
CA ASP A 76 -6.28 -7.13 5.73
C ASP A 76 -5.86 -6.90 4.27
N LEU A 77 -4.86 -6.04 4.04
CA LEU A 77 -4.27 -5.84 2.72
C LEU A 77 -3.53 -7.10 2.27
N LEU A 78 -2.70 -7.68 3.13
CA LEU A 78 -1.86 -8.84 2.81
C LEU A 78 -2.67 -10.14 2.68
N ALA A 79 -3.86 -10.22 3.25
CA ALA A 79 -4.79 -11.34 3.06
C ALA A 79 -5.47 -11.32 1.68
N ARG A 80 -5.33 -10.25 0.88
CA ARG A 80 -5.82 -10.21 -0.51
C ARG A 80 -4.95 -11.12 -1.39
N ASP A 81 -5.48 -11.57 -2.52
CA ASP A 81 -4.67 -12.24 -3.54
C ASP A 81 -3.72 -11.23 -4.19
N LEU A 82 -2.45 -11.24 -3.76
CA LEU A 82 -1.39 -10.31 -4.19
C LEU A 82 -0.29 -11.06 -4.94
N ASP A 83 0.13 -10.51 -6.08
CA ASP A 83 1.33 -10.97 -6.79
C ASP A 83 2.56 -10.11 -6.45
N LEU A 84 2.36 -8.89 -5.93
CA LEU A 84 3.41 -7.91 -5.63
C LEU A 84 2.95 -6.89 -4.58
N ALA A 85 3.84 -6.49 -3.67
CA ALA A 85 3.64 -5.36 -2.77
C ALA A 85 4.77 -4.32 -2.92
N VAL A 86 4.41 -3.06 -3.14
CA VAL A 86 5.36 -1.95 -3.22
C VAL A 86 5.41 -1.22 -1.88
N VAL A 87 6.56 -1.28 -1.21
CA VAL A 87 6.80 -0.59 0.08
C VAL A 87 7.33 0.82 -0.18
N GLY A 88 6.54 1.82 0.20
CA GLY A 88 6.85 3.24 0.12
C GLY A 88 6.80 3.93 1.48
N THR A 89 7.45 3.35 2.48
CA THR A 89 7.55 3.88 3.85
C THR A 89 8.84 4.72 4.04
N PRO A 90 9.02 5.44 5.15
CA PRO A 90 10.32 6.02 5.49
C PRO A 90 11.44 4.96 5.53
N ASN A 91 12.66 5.30 5.08
CA ASN A 91 13.78 4.36 4.94
C ASN A 91 14.04 3.48 6.17
N HIS A 92 13.94 4.05 7.38
CA HIS A 92 14.19 3.32 8.64
C HIS A 92 13.09 2.29 8.97
N LEU A 93 11.94 2.35 8.30
CA LEU A 93 10.83 1.42 8.43
C LEU A 93 10.81 0.37 7.32
N HIS A 94 11.68 0.46 6.31
CA HIS A 94 11.68 -0.48 5.19
C HIS A 94 11.90 -1.91 5.66
N GLU A 95 12.91 -2.17 6.50
CA GLU A 95 13.20 -3.52 7.00
C GLU A 95 12.00 -4.13 7.74
N GLN A 96 11.45 -3.39 8.70
CA GLN A 96 10.30 -3.85 9.48
C GLN A 96 9.06 -4.10 8.59
N THR A 97 8.78 -3.18 7.68
CA THR A 97 7.60 -3.27 6.80
C THR A 97 7.76 -4.40 5.79
N ALA A 98 8.92 -4.49 5.14
CA ALA A 98 9.25 -5.56 4.20
C ALA A 98 9.23 -6.93 4.88
N GLY A 99 9.78 -7.04 6.11
CA GLY A 99 9.72 -8.25 6.91
C GLY A 99 8.29 -8.72 7.13
N ALA A 100 7.39 -7.83 7.56
CA ALA A 100 5.98 -8.17 7.75
C ALA A 100 5.29 -8.64 6.46
N VAL A 101 5.62 -8.06 5.30
CA VAL A 101 5.08 -8.47 4.01
C VAL A 101 5.59 -9.87 3.61
N LEU A 102 6.90 -10.12 3.77
CA LEU A 102 7.52 -11.40 3.45
C LEU A 102 7.05 -12.52 4.38
N ASP A 103 6.91 -12.23 5.67
CA ASP A 103 6.38 -13.18 6.67
C ASP A 103 4.94 -13.59 6.36
N ALA A 104 4.15 -12.71 5.73
CA ALA A 104 2.82 -13.02 5.22
C ALA A 104 2.83 -13.83 3.91
N GLY A 105 3.99 -14.18 3.39
CA GLY A 105 4.15 -14.93 2.14
C GLY A 105 3.92 -14.11 0.87
N SER A 106 3.80 -12.78 0.99
CA SER A 106 3.57 -11.89 -0.14
C SER A 106 4.90 -11.51 -0.82
N PRO A 107 5.00 -11.57 -2.16
CA PRO A 107 6.17 -11.07 -2.88
C PRO A 107 6.34 -9.54 -2.74
N LEU A 108 7.60 -9.08 -2.64
CA LEU A 108 8.03 -7.67 -2.59
C LEU A 108 8.67 -7.21 -3.91
#